data_AF-A0A554G0P3-F1
#
_entry.id   AF-A0A554G0P3-F1
#
_cell.length_a   1.000
_cell.length_b   1.000
_cell.length_c   1.000
_cell.angle_alpha   90.00
_cell.angle_beta   90.00
_cell.angle_gamma   90.00
#
_symmetry.space_group_name_H-M   'P 1'
#
loop_
_entity.id
_entity.type
_entity.pdbx_description
1 polymer ?
#
loop_
_entity_poly.entity_id
_entity_poly.type
_entity_poly.pdbx_seq_one_letter_code
_entity_poly.pdbx_strand_id
1 'polypeptide(L)'
;MSTASRDGAPPRAVAYDDVNELIATATRLMQKDAAPDTLTPDDVRRIGEELDIPARYVDQALEALAKRREAQAREALARERLSRQRRARLRKGAWVGAAVVGLMAVSGLVVRNGLTSTLSDVARQRAQVRNVVDRRESLRARLGLLTPGLERDAELSGADNRVAVEQRRYDERAAGYNASAASFPTNWVVRLSGLPPVLPLSSEVSTW
;
A
#
# COMPACT_ATOMS: atom_id res chain seq x y z
N MET A 1 -20.54 18.06 -43.70
CA MET A 1 -21.06 19.28 -43.05
C MET A 1 -21.76 18.88 -41.76
N SER A 2 -21.21 19.27 -40.61
CA SER A 2 -21.88 19.19 -39.31
C SER A 2 -21.32 20.32 -38.45
N THR A 3 -22.14 21.34 -38.21
CA THR A 3 -21.83 22.51 -37.38
C THR A 3 -22.49 22.28 -36.03
N ALA A 4 -21.68 22.00 -35.01
CA ALA A 4 -22.12 21.93 -33.63
C ALA A 4 -22.14 23.34 -33.01
N SER A 5 -23.31 23.69 -32.47
CA SER A 5 -23.66 24.94 -31.82
C SER A 5 -22.70 25.29 -30.67
N ARG A 6 -22.18 26.53 -30.69
CA ARG A 6 -21.57 27.17 -29.53
C ARG A 6 -22.68 27.72 -28.65
N ASP A 7 -22.77 27.22 -27.42
CA ASP A 7 -23.56 27.82 -26.35
C ASP A 7 -23.10 29.25 -26.10
N GLY A 8 -23.93 30.21 -26.52
CA GLY A 8 -23.81 31.61 -26.14
C GLY A 8 -24.37 31.78 -24.74
N ALA A 9 -23.48 31.91 -23.75
CA ALA A 9 -23.88 32.42 -22.44
C ALA A 9 -24.57 33.79 -22.63
N PRO A 10 -25.71 34.05 -21.97
CA PRO A 10 -26.38 35.34 -22.07
C PRO A 10 -25.43 36.46 -21.62
N PRO A 11 -25.46 37.65 -22.23
CA PRO A 11 -24.61 38.75 -21.79
C PRO A 11 -24.92 39.04 -20.32
N ARG A 12 -23.90 38.99 -19.45
CA ARG A 12 -24.02 39.41 -18.06
C ARG A 12 -24.45 40.88 -18.06
N ALA A 13 -25.73 41.14 -17.83
CA ALA A 13 -26.24 42.49 -17.65
C ALA A 13 -25.56 43.09 -16.40
N VAL A 14 -24.84 44.19 -16.59
CA VAL A 14 -24.19 44.94 -15.50
C VAL A 14 -25.24 45.88 -14.90
N ALA A 15 -25.37 45.92 -13.57
CA ALA A 15 -26.31 46.81 -12.91
C ALA A 15 -25.95 48.28 -13.17
N TYR A 16 -26.94 49.16 -13.32
CA TYR A 16 -26.72 50.58 -13.65
C TYR A 16 -25.85 51.30 -12.60
N ASP A 17 -26.00 50.92 -11.33
CA ASP A 17 -25.21 51.48 -10.22
C ASP A 17 -23.72 51.07 -10.29
N ASP A 18 -23.40 49.93 -10.91
CA ASP A 18 -22.03 49.41 -11.07
C ASP A 18 -21.31 49.99 -12.29
N VAL A 19 -22.03 50.70 -13.18
CA VAL A 19 -21.46 51.26 -14.43
C VAL A 19 -20.34 52.25 -14.12
N ASN A 20 -20.49 53.06 -13.06
CA ASN A 20 -19.46 54.02 -12.65
C ASN A 20 -18.21 53.32 -12.12
N GLU A 21 -18.36 52.23 -11.36
CA GLU A 21 -17.23 51.43 -10.87
C GLU A 21 -16.54 50.66 -12.00
N LEU A 22 -17.31 50.19 -12.98
CA LEU A 22 -16.80 49.51 -14.16
C LEU A 22 -16.05 50.48 -15.09
N ILE A 23 -16.57 51.69 -15.31
CA ILE A 23 -15.87 52.75 -16.04
C ILE A 23 -14.60 53.13 -15.29
N ALA A 24 -14.65 53.35 -13.97
CA ALA A 24 -13.47 53.67 -13.18
C ALA A 24 -12.41 52.54 -13.22
N THR A 25 -12.84 51.28 -13.20
CA THR A 25 -11.96 50.11 -13.30
C THR A 25 -11.38 49.99 -14.71
N ALA A 26 -12.17 50.20 -15.75
CA ALA A 26 -11.72 50.19 -17.15
C ALA A 26 -10.74 51.33 -17.44
N THR A 27 -11.00 52.55 -16.95
CA THR A 27 -10.07 53.68 -17.05
C THR A 27 -8.78 53.39 -16.30
N ARG A 28 -8.85 52.79 -15.11
CA ARG A 28 -7.67 52.37 -14.34
C ARG A 28 -6.86 51.30 -15.08
N LEU A 29 -7.51 50.34 -15.74
CA LEU A 29 -6.86 49.31 -16.55
C LEU A 29 -6.21 49.91 -17.80
N MET A 30 -6.91 50.79 -18.51
CA MET A 30 -6.38 51.50 -19.69
C MET A 30 -5.16 52.36 -19.34
N GLN A 31 -5.18 53.04 -18.19
CA GLN A 31 -4.03 53.79 -17.67
C GLN A 31 -2.89 52.85 -17.23
N LYS A 32 -3.20 51.68 -16.66
CA LYS A 32 -2.22 50.67 -16.26
C LYS A 32 -1.48 50.06 -17.46
N ASP A 33 -2.19 49.84 -18.57
CA ASP A 33 -1.61 49.29 -19.81
C ASP A 33 -0.82 50.36 -20.61
N ALA A 34 -1.17 51.64 -20.45
CA ALA A 34 -0.47 52.77 -21.07
C ALA A 34 0.76 53.24 -20.28
N ALA A 35 0.83 52.93 -18.99
CA ALA A 35 1.97 53.23 -18.14
C ALA A 35 3.10 52.19 -18.37
N PRO A 36 4.37 52.59 -18.31
CA PRO A 36 5.47 51.63 -18.33
C PRO A 36 5.40 50.70 -17.10
N ASP A 37 5.57 49.38 -17.32
CA ASP A 37 5.50 48.33 -16.28
C ASP A 37 6.45 48.57 -15.09
N THR A 38 7.49 49.39 -15.29
CA THR A 38 8.41 49.83 -14.26
C THR A 38 8.77 51.30 -14.45
N LEU A 39 8.47 52.15 -13.46
CA LEU A 39 8.97 53.53 -13.41
C LEU A 39 10.41 53.55 -12.93
N THR A 40 11.25 54.39 -13.54
CA THR A 40 12.62 54.60 -13.08
C THR A 40 12.61 55.44 -11.79
N PRO A 41 13.63 55.35 -10.92
CA PRO A 41 13.74 56.18 -9.73
C PRO A 41 13.63 57.68 -10.03
N ASP A 42 14.10 58.12 -11.20
CA ASP A 42 14.06 59.51 -11.64
C ASP A 42 12.67 59.96 -12.08
N ASP A 43 11.87 59.07 -12.69
CA ASP A 43 10.48 59.36 -13.02
C ASP A 43 9.61 59.47 -11.76
N VAL A 44 9.88 58.65 -10.75
CA VAL A 44 9.20 58.73 -9.43
C VAL A 44 9.57 60.02 -8.70
N ARG A 45 10.81 60.50 -8.84
CA ARG A 45 11.27 61.78 -8.29
C ARG A 45 10.55 62.97 -8.94
N ARG A 46 10.42 62.94 -10.27
CA ARG A 46 9.67 63.95 -11.05
C ARG A 46 8.19 64.01 -10.65
N ILE A 47 7.55 62.86 -10.48
CA ILE A 47 6.16 62.78 -9.99
C ILE A 47 6.05 63.31 -8.55
N GLY A 48 7.04 63.03 -7.69
CA GLY A 48 7.11 63.59 -6.34
C GLY A 48 7.19 65.11 -6.33
N GLU A 49 7.98 65.70 -7.23
CA GLU A 49 8.08 67.16 -7.41
C GLU A 49 6.76 67.79 -7.87
N GLU A 50 6.04 67.15 -8.82
CA GLU A 50 4.72 67.62 -9.28
C GLU A 50 3.66 67.58 -8.17
N LEU A 51 3.78 66.64 -7.22
CA LEU A 51 2.88 66.49 -6.07
C LEU A 51 3.34 67.26 -4.83
N ASP A 52 4.35 68.12 -4.97
CA ASP A 52 4.92 68.93 -3.89
C ASP A 52 5.49 68.09 -2.72
N ILE A 53 5.98 66.88 -3.03
CA ILE A 53 6.62 65.95 -2.09
C ILE A 53 8.13 66.15 -2.14
N PRO A 54 8.79 66.52 -1.03
CA PRO A 54 10.24 66.71 -1.01
C PRO A 54 11.00 65.43 -1.41
N ALA A 55 12.00 65.56 -2.30
CA ALA A 55 12.77 64.44 -2.86
C ALA A 55 13.36 63.49 -1.80
N ARG A 56 13.74 64.01 -0.62
CA ARG A 56 14.24 63.20 0.52
C ARG A 56 13.25 62.11 0.98
N TYR A 57 11.95 62.38 0.89
CA TYR A 57 10.93 61.42 1.31
C TYR A 57 10.66 60.40 0.20
N VAL A 58 10.77 60.80 -1.06
CA VAL A 58 10.69 59.90 -2.21
C VAL A 58 11.86 58.89 -2.16
N ASP A 59 13.07 59.37 -1.90
CA ASP A 59 14.27 58.53 -1.75
C ASP A 59 14.14 57.54 -0.58
N GLN A 60 13.70 58.00 0.60
CA GLN A 60 13.43 57.12 1.75
C GLN A 60 12.35 56.07 1.46
N ALA A 61 11.29 56.44 0.73
CA ALA A 61 10.22 55.54 0.36
C ALA A 61 10.69 54.47 -0.65
N LEU A 62 11.49 54.87 -1.65
CA LEU A 62 12.11 53.96 -2.62
C LEU A 62 13.05 52.98 -1.92
N GLU A 63 13.88 53.45 -0.98
CA GLU A 63 14.80 52.59 -0.21
C GLU A 63 14.03 51.61 0.70
N ALA A 64 12.97 52.08 1.38
CA ALA A 64 12.12 51.24 2.22
C ALA A 64 11.38 50.17 1.40
N LEU A 65 10.92 50.50 0.18
CA LEU A 65 10.29 49.56 -0.74
C LEU A 65 11.28 48.50 -1.24
N ALA A 66 12.50 48.90 -1.59
CA ALA A 66 13.56 48.01 -2.02
C ALA A 66 13.90 46.98 -0.92
N LYS A 67 14.11 47.44 0.32
CA LYS A 67 14.36 46.56 1.48
C LYS A 67 13.23 45.54 1.70
N ARG A 68 11.96 45.96 1.57
CA ARG A 68 10.79 45.07 1.71
C ARG A 68 10.70 44.04 0.58
N ARG A 69 10.95 44.43 -0.67
CA ARG A 69 10.96 43.51 -1.82
C ARG A 69 12.06 42.46 -1.69
N GLU A 70 13.25 42.85 -1.23
CA GLU A 70 14.32 41.91 -0.94
C GLU A 70 13.94 40.91 0.16
N ALA A 71 13.33 41.38 1.26
CA ALA A 71 12.85 40.50 2.31
C ALA A 71 11.78 39.52 1.80
N GLN A 72 10.81 40.01 1.04
CA GLN A 72 9.76 39.18 0.42
C GLN A 72 10.32 38.17 -0.58
N ALA A 73 11.30 38.56 -1.40
CA ALA A 73 11.96 37.65 -2.35
C ALA A 73 12.75 36.56 -1.63
N ARG A 74 13.47 36.91 -0.55
CA ARG A 74 14.20 35.94 0.30
C ARG A 74 13.23 34.97 0.96
N GLU A 75 12.08 35.45 1.46
CA GLU A 75 11.04 34.60 2.01
C GLU A 75 10.40 33.69 0.95
N ALA A 76 10.10 34.20 -0.23
CA ALA A 76 9.53 33.41 -1.33
C ALA A 76 10.48 32.28 -1.74
N LEU A 77 11.76 32.59 -1.93
CA LEU A 77 12.80 31.60 -2.24
C LEU A 77 12.98 30.58 -1.11
N ALA A 78 12.89 31.01 0.16
CA ALA A 78 12.93 30.11 1.30
C ALA A 78 11.71 29.17 1.33
N ARG A 79 10.50 29.69 1.08
CA ARG A 79 9.26 28.90 0.98
C ARG A 79 9.32 27.90 -0.18
N GLU A 80 9.88 28.29 -1.33
CA GLU A 80 10.09 27.39 -2.47
C GLU A 80 11.10 26.29 -2.18
N ARG A 81 12.24 26.60 -1.53
CA ARG A 81 13.24 25.59 -1.16
C ARG A 81 12.65 24.57 -0.18
N LEU A 82 11.92 25.04 0.83
CA LEU A 82 11.25 24.18 1.81
C LEU A 82 10.19 23.28 1.15
N SER A 83 9.40 23.81 0.20
CA SER A 83 8.37 23.03 -0.50
C SER A 83 8.96 21.97 -1.43
N ARG A 84 10.03 22.30 -2.19
CA ARG A 84 10.75 21.34 -3.05
C ARG A 84 11.40 20.22 -2.23
N GLN A 85 12.05 20.56 -1.12
CA GLN A 85 12.68 19.55 -0.25
C GLN A 85 11.66 18.63 0.43
N ARG A 86 10.54 19.17 0.93
CA ARG A 86 9.46 18.36 1.54
C ARG A 86 8.89 17.36 0.53
N ARG A 87 8.58 17.79 -0.69
CA ARG A 87 8.07 16.89 -1.75
C ARG A 87 9.07 15.80 -2.12
N ALA A 88 10.36 16.14 -2.24
CA ALA A 88 11.39 15.15 -2.53
C ALA A 88 11.56 14.11 -1.42
N ARG A 89 11.53 14.53 -0.14
CA ARG A 89 11.60 13.61 1.01
C ARG A 89 10.38 12.69 1.08
N LEU A 90 9.18 13.22 0.86
CA LEU A 90 7.94 12.43 0.85
C LEU A 90 7.95 11.37 -0.26
N ARG A 91 8.37 11.72 -1.49
CA ARG A 91 8.48 10.78 -2.61
C ARG A 91 9.50 9.67 -2.32
N LYS A 92 10.66 10.01 -1.76
CA LYS A 92 11.67 9.01 -1.36
C LYS A 92 11.12 8.09 -0.27
N GLY A 93 10.46 8.65 0.75
CA GLY A 93 9.81 7.87 1.81
C GLY A 93 8.74 6.92 1.28
N ALA A 94 7.92 7.37 0.32
CA ALA A 94 6.91 6.53 -0.32
C ALA A 94 7.53 5.33 -1.07
N TRP A 95 8.63 5.54 -1.81
CA TRP A 95 9.33 4.45 -2.49
C TRP A 95 9.94 3.44 -1.52
N VAL A 96 10.52 3.91 -0.42
CA VAL A 96 11.03 3.02 0.64
C VAL A 96 9.89 2.20 1.24
N GLY A 97 8.76 2.84 1.56
CA GLY A 97 7.58 2.14 2.06
C GLY A 97 7.06 1.08 1.08
N ALA A 98 6.94 1.41 -0.20
CA ALA A 98 6.53 0.47 -1.24
C ALA A 98 7.49 -0.72 -1.37
N ALA A 99 8.80 -0.49 -1.28
CA ALA A 99 9.81 -1.55 -1.31
C ALA A 99 9.68 -2.51 -0.11
N VAL A 100 9.45 -1.97 1.09
CA VAL A 100 9.24 -2.78 2.31
C VAL A 100 7.97 -3.62 2.19
N VAL A 101 6.86 -3.05 1.71
CA VAL A 101 5.61 -3.79 1.47
C VAL A 101 5.80 -4.88 0.42
N GLY A 102 6.49 -4.56 -0.68
CA GLY A 102 6.83 -5.53 -1.71
C GLY A 102 7.66 -6.70 -1.16
N LEU A 103 8.67 -6.42 -0.35
CA LEU A 103 9.51 -7.43 0.29
C LEU A 103 8.69 -8.31 1.25
N MET A 104 7.82 -7.72 2.07
CA MET A 104 6.90 -8.46 2.95
C MET A 104 5.96 -9.38 2.16
N ALA A 105 5.42 -8.90 1.03
CA ALA A 105 4.54 -9.71 0.18
C ALA A 105 5.29 -10.90 -0.43
N VAL A 106 6.51 -10.69 -0.94
CA VAL A 106 7.36 -11.78 -1.47
C VAL A 106 7.73 -12.77 -0.35
N SER A 107 8.10 -12.27 0.83
CA SER A 107 8.39 -13.12 1.99
C SER A 107 7.18 -13.98 2.39
N GLY A 108 5.98 -13.38 2.43
CA GLY A 108 4.75 -14.11 2.70
C GLY A 108 4.46 -15.21 1.69
N LEU A 109 4.76 -14.98 0.40
CA LEU A 109 4.63 -16.02 -0.65
C LEU A 109 5.59 -17.18 -0.43
N VAL A 110 6.84 -16.92 -0.04
CA VAL A 110 7.82 -17.97 0.27
C VAL A 110 7.34 -18.84 1.43
N VAL A 111 6.86 -18.21 2.51
CA VAL A 111 6.32 -18.91 3.68
C VAL A 111 5.09 -19.74 3.30
N ARG A 112 4.15 -19.17 2.53
CA ARG A 112 2.95 -19.86 2.05
C ARG A 112 3.31 -21.09 1.22
N ASN A 113 4.30 -20.97 0.32
CA ASN A 113 4.73 -22.08 -0.52
C ASN A 113 5.36 -23.20 0.30
N GLY A 114 6.21 -22.86 1.28
CA GLY A 114 6.80 -23.83 2.21
C GLY A 114 5.74 -24.60 3.00
N LEU A 115 4.77 -23.89 3.59
CA LEU A 115 3.65 -24.50 4.30
C LEU A 115 2.81 -25.41 3.39
N THR A 116 2.53 -24.97 2.16
CA THR A 116 1.77 -25.76 1.19
C THR A 116 2.49 -27.07 0.86
N SER A 117 3.83 -27.03 0.74
CA SER A 117 4.64 -28.24 0.58
C SER A 117 4.48 -29.18 1.77
N THR A 118 4.66 -28.70 3.00
CA THR A 118 4.50 -29.54 4.21
C THR A 118 3.09 -30.09 4.36
N LEU A 119 2.06 -29.31 4.00
CA LEU A 119 0.67 -29.76 3.99
C LEU A 119 0.46 -30.88 2.96
N SER A 120 1.06 -30.76 1.77
CA SER A 120 1.00 -31.80 0.75
C SER A 120 1.70 -33.09 1.21
N ASP A 121 2.79 -32.98 1.97
CA ASP A 121 3.50 -34.13 2.54
C ASP A 121 2.66 -34.86 3.57
N VAL A 122 1.97 -34.11 4.45
CA VAL A 122 1.02 -34.68 5.41
C VAL A 122 -0.14 -35.35 4.68
N ALA A 123 -0.69 -34.72 3.64
CA ALA A 123 -1.77 -35.29 2.85
C ALA A 123 -1.34 -36.60 2.15
N ARG A 124 -0.12 -36.65 1.60
CA ARG A 124 0.46 -37.88 1.02
C ARG A 124 0.62 -38.96 2.07
N GLN A 125 1.14 -38.63 3.25
CA GLN A 125 1.30 -39.60 4.34
C GLN A 125 -0.05 -40.12 4.83
N ARG A 126 -1.08 -39.26 4.92
CA ARG A 126 -2.44 -39.67 5.28
C ARG A 126 -2.99 -40.72 4.30
N ALA A 127 -2.78 -40.52 3.00
CA ALA A 127 -3.17 -41.52 2.00
C ALA A 127 -2.43 -42.86 2.17
N GLN A 128 -1.17 -42.83 2.58
CA GLN A 128 -0.42 -44.06 2.90
C GLN A 128 -1.00 -44.78 4.11
N VAL A 129 -1.36 -44.05 5.17
CA VAL A 129 -2.04 -44.62 6.34
C VAL A 129 -3.35 -45.28 5.94
N ARG A 130 -4.19 -44.61 5.13
CA ARG A 130 -5.44 -45.19 4.61
C ARG A 130 -5.18 -46.51 3.88
N ASN A 131 -4.21 -46.55 2.97
CA ASN A 131 -3.86 -47.77 2.22
C ASN A 131 -3.38 -48.93 3.11
N VAL A 132 -2.73 -48.67 4.25
CA VAL A 132 -2.32 -49.75 5.18
C VAL A 132 -3.47 -50.17 6.09
N VAL A 133 -4.36 -49.26 6.46
CA VAL A 133 -5.58 -49.55 7.21
C VAL A 133 -6.51 -50.44 6.38
N ASP A 134 -6.78 -50.08 5.12
CA ASP A 134 -7.62 -50.87 4.20
C ASP A 134 -7.03 -52.28 3.98
N ARG A 135 -5.70 -52.36 3.80
CA ARG A 135 -5.00 -53.64 3.68
C ARG A 135 -5.09 -54.48 4.95
N ARG A 136 -5.02 -53.86 6.12
CA ARG A 136 -5.23 -54.56 7.39
C ARG A 136 -6.67 -55.09 7.50
N GLU A 137 -7.67 -54.31 7.09
CA GLU A 137 -9.07 -54.73 7.14
C GLU A 137 -9.37 -55.91 6.22
N SER A 138 -8.90 -55.86 4.97
CA SER A 138 -8.99 -56.99 4.05
C SER A 138 -8.27 -58.24 4.57
N LEU A 139 -7.09 -58.08 5.20
CA LEU A 139 -6.38 -59.20 5.82
C LEU A 139 -7.17 -59.80 6.98
N ARG A 140 -7.74 -58.96 7.86
CA ARG A 140 -8.60 -59.40 8.96
C ARG A 140 -9.83 -60.15 8.45
N ALA A 141 -10.44 -59.68 7.38
CA ALA A 141 -11.58 -60.36 6.75
C ALA A 141 -11.17 -61.75 6.22
N ARG A 142 -10.03 -61.84 5.51
CA ARG A 142 -9.52 -63.10 4.98
C ARG A 142 -9.17 -64.10 6.08
N LEU A 143 -8.43 -63.67 7.10
CA LEU A 143 -7.98 -64.52 8.21
C LEU A 143 -9.11 -64.85 9.18
N GLY A 144 -10.14 -64.00 9.27
CA GLY A 144 -11.32 -64.22 10.10
C GLY A 144 -12.06 -65.53 9.79
N LEU A 145 -11.96 -66.00 8.54
CA LEU A 145 -12.55 -67.25 8.06
C LEU A 145 -11.72 -68.50 8.40
N LEU A 146 -10.47 -68.34 8.86
CA LEU A 146 -9.57 -69.45 9.18
C LEU A 146 -9.64 -69.81 10.67
N THR A 147 -9.30 -71.06 11.02
CA THR A 147 -9.19 -71.49 12.41
C THR A 147 -8.14 -70.66 13.16
N PRO A 148 -8.40 -70.23 14.41
CA PRO A 148 -7.41 -69.55 15.24
C PRO A 148 -6.10 -70.35 15.39
N GLY A 149 -4.97 -69.67 15.36
CA GLY A 149 -3.65 -70.29 15.48
C GLY A 149 -2.53 -69.25 15.48
N LEU A 150 -1.35 -69.66 15.96
CA LEU A 150 -0.19 -68.78 16.17
C LEU A 150 0.21 -68.00 14.91
N GLU A 151 0.16 -68.64 13.75
CA GLU A 151 0.52 -68.01 12.47
C GLU A 151 -0.45 -66.87 12.09
N ARG A 152 -1.76 -67.10 12.27
CA ARG A 152 -2.79 -66.09 12.02
C ARG A 152 -2.58 -64.88 12.94
N ASP A 153 -2.33 -65.12 14.22
CA ASP A 153 -2.15 -64.05 15.21
C ASP A 153 -0.88 -63.25 14.93
N ALA A 154 0.21 -63.92 14.52
CA ALA A 154 1.44 -63.27 14.09
C ALA A 154 1.23 -62.37 12.85
N GLU A 155 0.49 -62.85 11.85
CA GLU A 155 0.21 -62.08 10.63
C GLU A 155 -0.65 -60.84 10.92
N LEU A 156 -1.66 -60.98 11.79
CA LEU A 156 -2.50 -59.87 12.27
C LEU A 156 -1.69 -58.85 13.07
N SER A 157 -0.87 -59.32 14.02
CA SER A 157 0.03 -58.47 14.80
C SER A 157 1.00 -57.70 13.90
N GLY A 158 1.56 -58.35 12.87
CA GLY A 158 2.40 -57.71 11.88
C GLY A 158 1.68 -56.60 11.09
N ALA A 159 0.41 -56.81 10.74
CA ALA A 159 -0.39 -55.78 10.08
C ALA A 159 -0.74 -54.61 11.00
N ASP A 160 -1.05 -54.88 12.27
CA ASP A 160 -1.30 -53.84 13.28
C ASP A 160 -0.05 -52.99 13.55
N ASN A 161 1.12 -53.62 13.65
CA ASN A 161 2.37 -52.90 13.80
C ASN A 161 2.67 -51.98 12.60
N ARG A 162 2.41 -52.44 11.36
CA ARG A 162 2.56 -51.59 10.16
C ARG A 162 1.66 -50.36 10.21
N VAL A 163 0.40 -50.50 10.65
CA VAL A 163 -0.52 -49.36 10.81
C VAL A 163 0.02 -48.39 11.86
N ALA A 164 0.45 -48.89 13.03
CA ALA A 164 0.99 -48.04 14.10
C ALA A 164 2.24 -47.25 13.65
N VAL A 165 3.14 -47.87 12.88
CA VAL A 165 4.33 -47.20 12.33
C VAL A 165 3.93 -46.08 11.35
N GLU A 166 2.98 -46.33 10.44
CA GLU A 166 2.57 -45.32 9.47
C GLU A 166 1.76 -44.18 10.10
N GLN A 167 0.97 -44.46 11.14
CA GLN A 167 0.29 -43.44 11.95
C GLN A 167 1.30 -42.56 12.68
N ARG A 168 2.34 -43.15 13.28
CA ARG A 168 3.43 -42.36 13.89
C ARG A 168 4.13 -41.46 12.87
N ARG A 169 4.40 -41.96 11.66
CA ARG A 169 4.99 -41.16 10.56
C ARG A 169 4.06 -40.04 10.10
N TYR A 170 2.74 -40.24 10.15
CA TYR A 170 1.76 -39.19 9.93
C TYR A 170 1.85 -38.12 11.02
N ASP A 171 1.85 -38.52 12.28
CA ASP A 171 1.91 -37.61 13.44
C ASP A 171 3.17 -36.76 13.43
N GLU A 172 4.32 -37.34 13.10
CA GLU A 172 5.59 -36.62 12.97
C GLU A 172 5.49 -35.50 11.93
N ARG A 173 4.84 -35.76 10.78
CA ARG A 173 4.65 -34.73 9.74
C ARG A 173 3.58 -33.71 10.12
N ALA A 174 2.46 -34.14 10.70
CA ALA A 174 1.39 -33.25 11.15
C ALA A 174 1.90 -32.32 12.25
N ALA A 175 2.67 -32.82 13.21
CA ALA A 175 3.33 -32.03 14.25
C ALA A 175 4.34 -31.04 13.65
N GLY A 176 5.13 -31.44 12.65
CA GLY A 176 6.05 -30.55 11.94
C GLY A 176 5.33 -29.40 11.23
N TYR A 177 4.20 -29.69 10.58
CA TYR A 177 3.31 -28.66 10.03
C TYR A 177 2.80 -27.73 11.13
N ASN A 178 2.25 -28.28 12.21
CA ASN A 178 1.66 -27.50 13.31
C ASN A 178 2.68 -26.56 13.97
N ALA A 179 3.91 -27.05 14.21
CA ALA A 179 5.00 -26.24 14.75
C ALA A 179 5.36 -25.08 13.80
N SER A 180 5.42 -25.35 12.49
CA SER A 180 5.72 -24.35 11.47
C SER A 180 4.58 -23.32 11.38
N ALA A 181 3.33 -23.77 11.32
CA ALA A 181 2.13 -22.94 11.22
C ALA A 181 1.94 -22.02 12.44
N ALA A 182 2.31 -22.48 13.64
CA ALA A 182 2.21 -21.70 14.88
C ALA A 182 3.35 -20.67 15.06
N SER A 183 4.46 -20.80 14.34
CA SER A 183 5.64 -19.93 14.49
C SER A 183 5.40 -18.51 13.99
N PHE A 184 6.09 -17.52 14.57
CA PHE A 184 6.16 -16.17 14.02
C PHE A 184 7.27 -16.08 12.96
N PRO A 185 7.05 -15.43 11.80
CA PRO A 185 5.83 -14.70 11.36
C PRO A 185 4.77 -15.56 10.65
N THR A 186 5.02 -16.86 10.51
CA THR A 186 4.20 -17.82 9.74
C THR A 186 2.72 -17.84 10.12
N ASN A 187 2.37 -17.76 11.40
CA ASN A 187 0.99 -17.73 11.90
C ASN A 187 0.15 -16.61 11.25
N TRP A 188 0.74 -15.45 10.95
CA TRP A 188 0.02 -14.38 10.26
C TRP A 188 -0.29 -14.75 8.81
N VAL A 189 0.67 -15.37 8.12
CA VAL A 189 0.48 -15.86 6.75
C VAL A 189 -0.61 -16.93 6.70
N VAL A 190 -0.64 -17.85 7.68
CA VAL A 190 -1.68 -18.89 7.78
C VAL A 190 -3.07 -18.27 7.88
N ARG A 191 -3.26 -17.32 8.81
CA ARG A 191 -4.54 -16.62 9.02
C ARG A 191 -5.02 -15.86 7.79
N LEU A 192 -4.11 -15.26 7.04
CA LEU A 192 -4.44 -14.48 5.84
C LEU A 192 -4.65 -15.34 4.58
N SER A 193 -4.01 -16.52 4.51
CA SER A 193 -4.01 -17.36 3.30
C SER A 193 -5.06 -18.46 3.30
N GLY A 194 -5.77 -18.68 4.41
CA GLY A 194 -6.77 -19.73 4.55
C GLY A 194 -6.19 -21.15 4.70
N LEU A 195 -4.89 -21.26 4.98
CA LEU A 195 -4.28 -22.55 5.34
C LEU A 195 -4.78 -23.01 6.72
N PRO A 196 -4.87 -24.33 6.97
CA PRO A 196 -5.30 -24.83 8.26
C PRO A 196 -4.32 -24.40 9.37
N PRO A 197 -4.80 -23.86 10.51
CA PRO A 197 -3.91 -23.44 11.59
C PRO A 197 -3.30 -24.61 12.37
N VAL A 198 -3.99 -25.75 12.37
CA VAL A 198 -3.57 -26.98 13.03
C VAL A 198 -4.14 -28.18 12.26
N LEU A 199 -3.37 -29.24 12.15
CA LEU A 199 -3.77 -30.54 11.63
C LEU A 199 -3.95 -31.53 12.78
N PRO A 200 -4.99 -32.38 12.73
CA PRO A 200 -5.23 -33.38 13.75
C PRO A 200 -4.12 -34.44 13.75
N LEU A 201 -3.88 -35.03 14.92
CA LEU A 201 -3.03 -36.21 15.07
C LEU A 201 -3.82 -37.50 14.85
N SER A 202 -3.12 -38.61 14.69
CA SER A 202 -3.67 -39.93 14.41
C SER A 202 -4.68 -40.39 15.46
N SER A 203 -4.50 -39.98 16.71
CA SER A 203 -5.41 -40.21 17.84
C SER A 203 -6.72 -39.43 17.76
N GLU A 204 -6.73 -38.32 17.03
CA GLU A 204 -7.89 -37.43 16.87
C GLU A 204 -8.68 -37.76 15.58
N VAL A 205 -8.06 -38.50 14.66
CA VAL A 205 -8.68 -38.92 13.40
C VAL A 205 -9.54 -40.16 13.64
N SER A 206 -10.86 -39.98 13.64
CA SER A 206 -11.82 -41.08 13.79
C SER A 206 -11.91 -41.97 12.55
N THR A 207 -11.63 -41.42 11.37
CA THR A 207 -11.74 -42.13 10.09
C THR A 207 -10.58 -41.76 9.17
N TRP A 208 -9.89 -42.80 8.70
CA TRP A 208 -8.70 -42.66 7.87
C TRP A 208 -9.02 -42.45 6.41
#